data_AF-A0A6P1WUM4-F1
#
_entry.id   AF-A0A6P1WUM4-F1
#
_cell.length_a   1.000
_cell.length_b   1.000
_cell.length_c   1.000
_cell.angle_alpha   90.00
_cell.angle_beta   90.00
_cell.angle_gamma   90.00
#
_symmetry.space_group_name_H-M   'P 1'
#
loop_
_entity.id
_entity.type
_entity.pdbx_description
1 polymer ?
#
loop_
_entity_poly.entity_id
_entity_poly.type
_entity_poly.pdbx_seq_one_letter_code
_entity_poly.pdbx_strand_id
1 'polypeptide(L)'
;MRQAIPQAAVGAIQRAQHLVAVGDPVQIEPVVTIDRNLIDFVRKAFNVPERLVSIESSVQTLSDGANLYGYWKGEDAEKQWIGIPLWVYRRCLNPMFTISNTIAICEGARYSRSRRIKKRLA
;
A
#
# COMPACT_ATOMS: atom_id res chain seq x y z
N MET A 1 -3.18 -2.23 2.49
CA MET A 1 -2.81 -3.53 3.10
C MET A 1 -2.23 -4.40 2.00
N ARG A 2 -0.91 -4.47 1.89
CA ARG A 2 -0.25 -5.24 0.80
C ARG A 2 -0.31 -6.76 1.05
N GLN A 3 -0.36 -7.18 2.31
CA GLN A 3 -0.35 -8.59 2.71
C GLN A 3 -1.71 -9.30 2.67
N ALA A 4 -2.76 -8.66 2.16
CA ALA A 4 -4.09 -9.27 2.09
C ALA A 4 -4.56 -9.42 0.65
N ILE A 5 -5.11 -10.60 0.36
CA ILE A 5 -5.82 -10.88 -0.90
C ILE A 5 -7.15 -10.13 -0.87
N PRO A 6 -7.57 -9.48 -1.98
CA PRO A 6 -8.85 -8.76 -2.06
C PRO A 6 -10.05 -9.55 -1.55
N GLN A 7 -10.11 -10.83 -1.92
CA GLN A 7 -11.18 -11.77 -1.56
C GLN A 7 -11.38 -11.89 -0.04
N ALA A 8 -10.28 -11.87 0.72
CA ALA A 8 -10.32 -11.95 2.18
C ALA A 8 -10.85 -10.65 2.82
N ALA A 9 -10.66 -9.51 2.16
CA ALA A 9 -11.11 -8.21 2.66
C ALA A 9 -12.58 -7.91 2.34
N VAL A 10 -13.20 -8.59 1.36
CA VAL A 10 -14.57 -8.31 0.89
C VAL A 10 -15.57 -8.25 2.05
N GLY A 11 -15.52 -9.21 2.98
CA GLY A 11 -16.44 -9.25 4.11
C GLY A 11 -16.32 -8.04 5.05
N ALA A 12 -15.11 -7.52 5.26
CA ALA A 12 -14.90 -6.32 6.05
C ALA A 12 -15.37 -5.07 5.28
N ILE A 13 -15.10 -5.00 3.98
CA ILE A 13 -15.50 -3.90 3.10
C ILE A 13 -17.02 -3.78 3.04
N GLN A 14 -17.73 -4.89 2.84
CA GLN A 14 -19.20 -4.90 2.67
C GLN A 14 -19.96 -4.45 3.94
N ARG A 15 -19.37 -4.65 5.13
CA ARG A 15 -20.01 -4.31 6.41
C ARG A 15 -19.65 -2.91 6.93
N ALA A 16 -18.72 -2.22 6.29
CA ALA A 16 -18.26 -0.91 6.74
C ALA A 16 -18.96 0.22 5.98
N GLN A 17 -19.35 1.27 6.71
CA GLN A 17 -19.78 2.54 6.10
C GLN A 17 -18.59 3.39 5.62
N HIS A 18 -17.45 3.25 6.30
CA HIS A 18 -16.20 3.93 5.98
C HIS A 18 -15.03 2.96 6.12
N LEU A 19 -14.14 2.94 5.12
CA LEU A 19 -12.99 2.04 5.07
C LEU A 19 -11.70 2.85 4.90
N VAL A 20 -10.69 2.53 5.72
CA VAL A 20 -9.32 3.03 5.53
C VAL A 20 -8.40 1.82 5.41
N ALA A 21 -7.78 1.65 4.25
CA ALA A 21 -6.79 0.60 4.02
C ALA A 21 -5.38 1.18 4.15
N VAL A 22 -4.58 0.65 5.07
CA VAL A 22 -3.17 1.05 5.26
C VAL A 22 -2.25 -0.07 4.79
N GLY A 23 -1.18 0.25 4.08
CA GLY A 23 -0.13 -0.71 3.75
C GLY A 23 1.07 -0.03 3.10
N ASP A 24 2.15 -0.79 2.98
CA ASP A 24 3.41 -0.33 2.39
C ASP A 24 3.59 -0.96 1.00
N PRO A 25 3.70 -0.15 -0.09
CA PRO A 25 3.94 -0.66 -1.44
C PRO A 25 5.24 -1.45 -1.59
N VAL A 26 6.20 -1.32 -0.67
CA VAL A 26 7.51 -2.00 -0.75
C VAL A 26 7.47 -3.36 -0.04
N GLN A 27 6.45 -3.63 0.78
CA GLN A 27 6.38 -4.83 1.62
C GLN A 27 5.81 -6.06 0.89
N ILE A 28 6.26 -7.27 1.22
CA ILE A 28 5.91 -8.54 0.54
C ILE A 28 4.42 -8.68 0.18
N GLU A 29 4.16 -9.16 -1.03
CA GLU A 29 2.84 -9.46 -1.58
C GLU A 29 2.12 -10.60 -0.84
N PRO A 30 0.79 -10.70 -0.95
CA PRO A 30 0.05 -11.73 -0.24
C PRO A 30 0.38 -13.10 -0.82
N VAL A 31 0.55 -14.09 0.05
CA VAL A 31 0.80 -15.47 -0.39
C VAL A 31 -0.52 -16.07 -0.88
N VAL A 32 -0.63 -16.27 -2.19
CA VAL A 32 -1.77 -16.96 -2.83
C VAL A 32 -1.40 -18.42 -3.03
N THR A 33 -2.07 -19.32 -2.31
CA THR A 33 -1.84 -20.78 -2.40
C THR A 33 -2.70 -21.47 -3.46
N ILE A 34 -3.55 -20.72 -4.15
CA ILE A 34 -4.51 -21.24 -5.15
C ILE A 34 -3.84 -21.23 -6.54
N ASP A 35 -4.12 -22.26 -7.33
CA ASP A 35 -3.61 -22.38 -8.70
C ASP A 35 -4.09 -21.23 -9.61
N ARG A 36 -3.20 -20.74 -10.47
CA ARG A 36 -3.48 -19.61 -11.37
C ARG A 36 -4.64 -19.90 -12.32
N ASN A 37 -4.69 -21.11 -12.87
CA ASN A 37 -5.71 -21.48 -13.84
C ASN A 37 -7.10 -21.52 -13.19
N LEU A 38 -7.19 -21.92 -11.92
CA LEU A 38 -8.45 -21.92 -11.18
C LEU A 38 -8.98 -20.50 -10.99
N ILE A 39 -8.10 -19.55 -10.61
CA ILE A 39 -8.46 -18.14 -10.44
C ILE A 39 -8.94 -17.56 -11.77
N ASP A 40 -8.22 -17.82 -12.86
CA ASP A 40 -8.59 -17.35 -14.20
C ASP A 40 -9.89 -17.96 -14.71
N PHE A 41 -10.13 -19.24 -14.43
CA PHE A 41 -11.36 -19.91 -14.80
C PHE A 41 -12.56 -19.29 -14.10
N VAL A 42 -12.49 -19.10 -12.78
CA VAL A 42 -13.54 -18.44 -11.99
C VAL A 42 -13.75 -17.01 -12.47
N ARG A 43 -12.67 -16.27 -12.70
CA ARG A 43 -12.74 -14.89 -13.22
C ARG A 43 -13.49 -14.82 -14.55
N LYS A 44 -13.16 -15.71 -15.50
CA LYS A 44 -13.83 -15.78 -16.81
C LYS A 44 -15.30 -16.20 -16.67
N ALA A 45 -15.58 -17.20 -15.83
CA ALA A 45 -16.93 -17.70 -15.60
C ALA A 45 -17.89 -16.62 -15.05
N PHE A 46 -17.39 -15.75 -14.16
CA PHE A 46 -18.17 -14.66 -13.56
C PHE A 46 -17.94 -13.29 -14.25
N ASN A 47 -17.24 -13.27 -15.39
CA ASN A 47 -16.91 -12.05 -16.15
C ASN A 47 -16.30 -10.92 -15.29
N VAL A 48 -15.40 -11.26 -14.37
CA VAL A 48 -14.79 -10.31 -13.45
C VAL A 48 -13.55 -9.66 -14.09
N PRO A 49 -13.37 -8.33 -13.97
CA PRO A 49 -12.15 -7.66 -14.43
C PRO A 49 -10.90 -8.23 -13.77
N GLU A 50 -9.83 -8.43 -14.54
CA GLU A 50 -8.54 -8.94 -14.05
C GLU A 50 -7.94 -8.10 -12.93
N ARG A 51 -8.15 -6.78 -12.97
CA ARG A 51 -7.73 -5.88 -11.91
C ARG A 51 -8.25 -6.29 -10.53
N LEU A 52 -9.49 -6.79 -10.44
CA LEU A 52 -10.16 -7.13 -9.18
C LEU A 52 -9.73 -8.51 -8.66
N VAL A 53 -9.50 -9.45 -9.58
CA VAL A 53 -9.18 -10.84 -9.27
C VAL A 53 -7.98 -11.24 -10.11
N SER A 54 -6.79 -10.96 -9.58
CA SER A 54 -5.50 -11.41 -10.10
C SER A 54 -4.68 -11.94 -8.92
N ILE A 55 -3.71 -12.82 -9.20
CA ILE A 55 -2.78 -13.32 -8.19
C ILE A 55 -1.90 -12.21 -7.62
N GLU A 56 -1.59 -11.23 -8.45
CA GLU A 56 -0.74 -10.09 -8.09
C GLU A 56 -1.58 -8.95 -7.50
N SER A 57 -2.92 -9.06 -7.52
CA SER A 57 -3.77 -8.00 -6.95
C SER A 57 -3.80 -8.10 -5.43
N SER A 58 -3.43 -7.00 -4.77
CA SER A 58 -3.54 -6.83 -3.32
C SER A 58 -4.70 -5.88 -2.99
N VAL A 59 -5.17 -5.93 -1.74
CA VAL A 59 -6.13 -4.93 -1.22
C VAL A 59 -5.62 -3.51 -1.41
N GLN A 60 -4.30 -3.30 -1.33
CA GLN A 60 -3.69 -2.00 -1.53
C GLN A 60 -3.82 -1.49 -2.96
N THR A 61 -3.44 -2.29 -3.96
CA THR A 61 -3.54 -1.90 -5.37
C THR A 61 -4.98 -1.53 -5.76
N LEU A 62 -5.96 -2.25 -5.22
CA LEU A 62 -7.37 -1.93 -5.42
C LEU A 62 -7.81 -0.67 -4.70
N SER A 63 -7.35 -0.47 -3.46
CA SER A 63 -7.67 0.72 -2.67
C SER A 63 -7.05 1.97 -3.29
N ASP A 64 -5.81 1.88 -3.77
CA ASP A 64 -5.13 2.97 -4.46
C ASP A 64 -5.89 3.35 -5.73
N GLY A 65 -6.29 2.38 -6.56
CA GLY A 65 -7.10 2.63 -7.76
C GLY A 65 -8.51 3.18 -7.48
N ALA A 66 -9.05 2.99 -6.28
CA ALA A 66 -10.34 3.54 -5.87
C ALA A 66 -10.23 4.94 -5.22
N ASN A 67 -9.02 5.36 -4.82
CA ASN A 67 -8.80 6.65 -4.18
C ASN A 67 -8.90 7.80 -5.20
N LEU A 68 -9.72 8.80 -4.88
CA LEU A 68 -9.83 10.04 -5.66
C LEU A 68 -8.55 10.88 -5.59
N TYR A 69 -7.88 10.87 -4.43
CA TYR A 69 -6.66 11.63 -4.19
C TYR A 69 -5.47 10.68 -4.12
N GLY A 70 -4.43 11.02 -4.87
CA GLY A 70 -3.24 10.21 -5.00
C GLY A 70 -2.17 10.92 -5.82
N TYR A 71 -1.11 10.20 -6.14
CA TYR A 71 -0.05 10.66 -7.01
C TYR A 71 0.47 9.52 -7.88
N TRP A 72 1.03 9.87 -9.03
CA TRP A 72 1.71 8.91 -9.89
C TRP A 72 3.15 8.72 -9.40
N LYS A 73 3.53 7.48 -9.11
CA LYS A 73 4.90 7.07 -8.81
C LYS A 73 5.49 6.35 -10.02
N GLY A 74 6.72 6.68 -10.38
CA GLY A 74 7.43 6.11 -11.53
C GLY A 74 7.47 7.02 -12.76
N GLU A 75 8.21 6.59 -13.78
CA GLU A 75 8.34 7.30 -15.06
C GLU A 75 7.60 6.54 -16.17
N ASP A 76 7.06 7.29 -17.13
CA ASP A 76 6.40 6.81 -18.36
C ASP A 76 5.49 5.58 -18.20
N ALA A 77 5.92 4.42 -18.72
CA ALA A 77 5.12 3.21 -18.86
C ALA A 77 4.90 2.44 -17.55
N GLU A 78 5.69 2.71 -16.51
CA GLU A 78 5.57 2.07 -15.19
C GLU A 78 4.88 2.97 -14.16
N LYS A 79 4.19 4.03 -14.62
CA LYS A 79 3.45 4.92 -13.72
C LYS A 79 2.37 4.16 -12.97
N GLN A 80 2.55 4.07 -11.65
CA GLN A 80 1.59 3.48 -10.73
C GLN A 80 0.84 4.59 -9.99
N TRP A 81 -0.48 4.52 -9.98
CA TRP A 81 -1.30 5.39 -9.13
C TRP A 81 -1.24 4.88 -7.70
N ILE A 82 -0.81 5.74 -6.79
CA ILE A 82 -0.73 5.46 -5.36
C ILE A 82 -1.64 6.45 -4.64
N GLY A 83 -2.39 5.98 -3.65
CA GLY A 83 -3.18 6.83 -2.78
C GLY A 83 -2.32 7.77 -1.93
N ILE A 84 -2.89 8.31 -0.86
CA ILE A 84 -2.23 9.31 -0.02
C ILE A 84 -1.02 8.69 0.72
N PRO A 85 0.22 9.06 0.35
CA PRO A 85 1.41 8.45 0.94
C PRO A 85 1.84 9.13 2.24
N LEU A 86 2.48 8.38 3.14
CA LEU A 86 3.04 8.90 4.41
C LEU A 86 4.57 8.95 4.33
N TRP A 87 5.14 10.17 4.25
CA TRP A 87 6.57 10.38 3.99
C TRP A 87 7.39 10.65 5.25
N VAL A 88 6.76 10.70 6.44
CA VAL A 88 7.43 11.11 7.67
C VAL A 88 7.75 9.90 8.54
N TYR A 89 9.04 9.63 8.70
CA TYR A 89 9.52 8.55 9.56
C TYR A 89 9.74 9.05 10.99
N ARG A 90 9.23 8.28 11.95
CA ARG A 90 9.36 8.54 13.39
C ARG A 90 9.99 7.39 14.19
N ARG A 91 10.16 6.21 13.59
CA ARG A 91 10.60 4.99 14.29
C ARG A 91 12.12 4.83 14.33
N CYS A 92 12.79 5.00 13.19
CA CYS A 92 14.22 4.74 13.07
C CYS A 92 15.03 6.04 13.19
N LEU A 93 16.11 6.01 13.98
CA LEU A 93 17.11 7.08 14.06
C LEU A 93 18.21 6.83 13.02
N ASN A 94 19.06 7.84 12.79
CA ASN A 94 20.28 7.63 11.99
C ASN A 94 21.24 6.68 12.73
N PRO A 95 21.95 5.79 12.01
CA PRO A 95 22.05 5.70 10.55
C PRO A 95 20.96 4.84 9.88
N MET A 96 20.15 4.11 10.66
CA MET A 96 19.16 3.17 10.12
C MET A 96 18.14 3.85 9.20
N PHE A 97 17.69 5.07 9.55
CA PHE A 97 16.81 5.86 8.66
C PHE A 97 17.45 6.12 7.29
N THR A 98 18.70 6.60 7.27
CA THR A 98 19.41 6.91 6.03
C THR A 98 19.53 5.68 5.15
N ILE A 99 19.97 4.55 5.72
CA ILE A 99 20.15 3.29 4.98
C ILE A 99 18.83 2.82 4.36
N SER A 100 17.73 2.80 5.13
CA SER A 100 16.42 2.40 4.62
C SER A 100 15.86 3.37 3.57
N ASN A 101 16.08 4.68 3.74
CA ASN A 101 15.60 5.68 2.78
C ASN A 101 16.31 5.55 1.41
N THR A 102 17.61 5.23 1.44
CA THR A 102 18.40 4.98 0.22
C THR A 102 17.99 3.68 -0.46
N ILE A 103 17.80 2.59 0.29
CA ILE A 103 17.56 1.26 -0.30
C ILE A 103 16.11 1.04 -0.72
N ALA A 104 15.14 1.52 0.07
CA ALA A 104 13.74 1.09 -0.07
C ALA A 104 12.78 2.21 -0.52
N ILE A 105 13.09 3.48 -0.24
CA ILE A 105 12.11 4.59 -0.36
C ILE A 105 12.52 5.64 -1.41
N CYS A 106 13.62 5.40 -2.14
CA CYS A 106 14.15 6.29 -3.18
C CYS A 106 14.33 7.74 -2.67
N GLU A 107 14.84 7.87 -1.45
CA GLU A 107 15.18 9.14 -0.79
C GLU A 107 14.03 10.13 -0.52
N GLY A 108 12.79 9.77 -0.82
CA GLY A 108 11.64 10.65 -0.63
C GLY A 108 11.32 10.92 0.85
N ALA A 109 11.57 9.97 1.75
CA ALA A 109 11.12 10.10 3.13
C ALA A 109 11.89 11.18 3.91
N ARG A 110 11.18 11.86 4.83
CA ARG A 110 11.73 12.86 5.74
C ARG A 110 11.75 12.33 7.17
N TYR A 111 12.89 12.51 7.82
CA TYR A 111 13.03 12.19 9.23
C TYR A 111 12.42 13.27 10.12
N SER A 112 11.55 12.88 11.05
CA SER A 112 10.97 13.81 12.02
C SER A 112 11.86 13.92 13.25
N ARG A 113 12.53 15.07 13.43
CA ARG A 113 13.11 15.43 14.73
C ARG A 113 12.00 15.92 15.64
N SER A 114 11.74 15.19 16.72
CA SER A 114 10.95 15.72 17.83
C SER A 114 11.69 16.92 18.42
N ARG A 115 11.21 18.14 18.15
CA ARG A 115 11.55 19.28 19.00
C ARG A 115 10.83 19.02 20.32
N ARG A 116 11.57 18.60 21.36
CA ARG A 116 11.09 18.77 22.74
C ARG A 116 10.72 20.25 22.86
N ILE A 117 9.44 20.54 23.05
CA ILE A 117 9.00 21.85 23.52
C ILE A 117 9.70 22.03 24.87
N LYS A 118 10.76 22.84 24.92
CA LYS A 118 11.32 23.27 26.20
C LYS A 118 10.19 24.04 26.88
N LYS A 119 9.55 23.44 27.89
CA LYS A 119 8.73 24.20 28.83
C LYS A 119 9.64 25.32 29.35
N ARG A 120 9.36 26.55 28.94
CA ARG A 120 9.94 27.74 29.53
C ARG A 120 9.34 27.76 30.94
N LEU A 121 10.14 27.36 31.93
CA LEU A 121 9.80 27.61 33.33
C LEU A 121 9.69 29.14 33.46
N ALA A 122 8.50 29.58 33.86
CA ALA A 122 8.24 30.95 34.28
C ALA A 122 8.94 31.22 35.61
#